data_AF-A0AAD8FIA0-F1
#
_entry.id   AF-A0AAD8FIA0-F1
#
_cell.length_a   1.000
_cell.length_b   1.000
_cell.length_c   1.000
_cell.angle_alpha   90.00
_cell.angle_beta   90.00
_cell.angle_gamma   90.00
#
_symmetry.space_group_name_H-M   'P 1'
#
loop_
_entity.id
_entity.type
_entity.pdbx_description
1 polymer ?
#
loop_
_entity_poly.entity_id
_entity_poly.type
_entity_poly.pdbx_seq_one_letter_code
_entity_poly.pdbx_strand_id
1 'polypeptide(L)'
;MFRGPFHVLLFVLYACNGAQDITPTTLFSSDQTVRDIKSTLLPSTNNVKTKFYAWTKDEALVPLNGRALQDHVILSYSGKQNVGQCALECLKVGTCESFNYEHTTGLCELNNSSHVGHEDDLIAYSSKDFYLRNTFSIDKVRL
;
A
#
# COMPACT_ATOMS: atom_id res chain seq x y z
N MET A 1 3.59 15.46 -22.11
CA MET A 1 3.20 14.17 -22.72
C MET A 1 3.62 13.08 -21.74
N PHE A 2 2.75 12.70 -20.80
CA PHE A 2 3.06 11.64 -19.83
C PHE A 2 2.36 10.36 -20.31
N ARG A 3 3.16 9.32 -20.59
CA ARG A 3 2.72 7.96 -20.95
C ARG A 3 2.91 7.05 -19.73
N GLY A 4 1.86 6.33 -19.34
CA GLY A 4 1.93 5.24 -18.34
C GLY A 4 0.66 5.14 -17.49
N PRO A 5 0.11 3.94 -17.22
CA PRO A 5 -1.15 3.74 -16.52
C PRO A 5 -0.94 3.82 -15.00
N PHE A 6 -0.59 4.99 -14.47
CA PHE A 6 -0.42 5.17 -13.04
C PHE A 6 -1.81 5.24 -12.38
N HIS A 7 -2.22 4.17 -11.69
CA HIS A 7 -3.37 4.21 -10.79
C HIS A 7 -2.96 4.94 -9.52
N VAL A 8 -3.08 6.27 -9.53
CA VAL A 8 -2.78 7.12 -8.37
C VAL A 8 -4.03 7.23 -7.52
N LEU A 9 -4.08 6.54 -6.38
CA LEU A 9 -5.15 6.75 -5.40
C LEU A 9 -4.74 7.89 -4.47
N LEU A 10 -5.45 9.01 -4.51
CA LEU A 10 -5.11 10.17 -3.69
C LEU A 10 -5.85 10.13 -2.35
N PHE A 11 -5.11 10.18 -1.24
CA PHE A 11 -5.67 10.26 0.10
C PHE A 11 -5.53 11.69 0.66
N VAL A 12 -6.61 12.19 1.27
CA VAL A 12 -6.58 13.39 2.11
C VAL A 12 -6.59 12.98 3.57
N LEU A 13 -5.49 13.24 4.26
CA LEU A 13 -5.39 13.09 5.70
C LEU A 13 -5.80 14.42 6.35
N TYR A 14 -6.95 14.42 7.03
CA TYR A 14 -7.35 15.53 7.90
C TYR A 14 -6.62 15.36 9.24
N ALA A 15 -5.70 16.26 9.55
CA ALA A 15 -5.20 16.41 10.90
C ALA A 15 -6.09 17.42 11.63
N CYS A 16 -7.10 16.94 12.36
CA CYS A 16 -7.73 17.78 13.40
C CYS A 16 -6.76 17.86 14.57
N ASN A 17 -6.46 19.07 15.04
CA ASN A 17 -5.49 19.33 16.10
C ASN A 17 -5.70 18.40 17.31
N GLY A 18 -4.72 17.51 17.56
CA GLY A 18 -4.59 16.79 18.82
C GLY A 18 -4.93 15.29 18.84
N ALA A 19 -5.41 14.68 17.75
CA ALA A 19 -5.67 13.23 17.71
C ALA A 19 -4.89 12.56 16.57
N GLN A 20 -4.11 11.53 16.91
CA GLN A 20 -3.34 10.68 15.98
C GLN A 20 -4.19 9.55 15.36
N ASP A 21 -5.52 9.69 15.29
CA ASP A 21 -6.37 8.66 14.69
C ASP A 21 -6.55 8.91 13.19
N ILE A 22 -5.79 8.14 12.43
CA ILE A 22 -5.82 8.11 10.97
C ILE A 22 -7.02 7.24 10.54
N THR A 23 -8.20 7.83 10.40
CA THR A 23 -9.34 7.18 9.72
C THR A 23 -9.46 7.72 8.28
N PRO A 24 -9.19 6.91 7.24
CA PRO A 24 -9.39 7.34 5.86
C PRO A 24 -10.89 7.51 5.61
N THR A 25 -11.37 8.75 5.47
CA THR A 25 -12.81 9.02 5.37
C THR A 25 -13.35 9.02 3.93
N THR A 26 -12.52 8.98 2.90
CA THR A 26 -13.00 8.96 1.50
C THR A 26 -12.01 8.28 0.55
N LEU A 27 -12.47 7.20 -0.11
CA LEU A 27 -11.82 6.63 -1.31
C LEU A 27 -12.32 7.40 -2.54
N PHE A 28 -11.43 8.03 -3.31
CA PHE A 28 -11.76 8.55 -4.64
C PHE A 28 -11.13 7.67 -5.73
N SER A 29 -11.94 7.39 -6.76
CA SER A 29 -11.68 6.44 -7.85
C SER A 29 -10.71 6.98 -8.92
N SER A 30 -10.24 6.02 -9.72
CA SER A 30 -9.10 5.96 -10.65
C SER A 30 -9.01 6.93 -11.84
N ASP A 31 -9.87 7.95 -11.97
CA ASP A 31 -9.92 8.81 -13.18
C ASP A 31 -9.65 10.30 -12.94
N GLN A 32 -9.46 10.74 -11.70
CA GLN A 32 -9.36 12.16 -11.40
C GLN A 32 -7.91 12.64 -11.27
N THR A 33 -7.54 13.72 -11.98
CA THR A 33 -6.21 14.32 -11.81
C THR A 33 -6.12 15.05 -10.45
N VAL A 34 -4.92 15.14 -9.85
CA VAL A 34 -4.70 15.82 -8.57
C VAL A 34 -5.25 17.27 -8.55
N ARG A 35 -5.33 17.91 -9.73
CA ARG A 35 -5.92 19.26 -9.91
C ARG A 35 -7.44 19.29 -9.66
N ASP A 36 -8.15 18.25 -10.07
CA ASP A 36 -9.60 18.14 -9.94
C ASP A 36 -10.02 17.87 -8.48
N ILE A 37 -9.13 17.24 -7.71
CA ILE A 37 -9.33 16.97 -6.29
C ILE A 37 -9.24 18.27 -5.47
N LYS A 38 -8.38 19.21 -5.89
CA LYS A 38 -8.23 20.53 -5.26
C LYS A 38 -9.51 21.37 -5.36
N SER A 39 -10.24 21.31 -6.48
CA SER A 39 -11.50 22.05 -6.62
C SER A 39 -12.67 21.39 -5.89
N THR A 40 -12.62 20.06 -5.68
CA THR A 40 -13.70 19.29 -5.06
C THR A 40 -13.60 19.22 -3.54
N LEU A 41 -12.39 19.22 -2.96
CA LEU A 41 -12.17 19.01 -1.50
C LEU A 41 -11.84 20.27 -0.70
N LEU A 42 -11.80 21.45 -1.31
CA LEU A 42 -11.53 22.71 -0.60
C LEU A 42 -12.82 23.52 -0.42
N PRO A 43 -13.61 23.33 0.65
CA PRO A 43 -14.44 24.42 1.13
C PRO A 43 -13.51 25.55 1.55
N SER A 44 -13.76 26.75 1.02
CA SER A 44 -13.09 28.02 1.31
C SER A 44 -12.95 28.26 2.83
N THR A 45 -11.94 27.67 3.46
CA THR A 45 -11.57 27.92 4.85
C THR A 45 -10.07 28.14 4.88
N ASN A 46 -9.68 29.40 5.07
CA ASN A 46 -8.33 29.92 4.83
C ASN A 46 -7.26 29.46 5.84
N ASN A 47 -7.37 28.26 6.45
CA ASN A 47 -6.43 27.82 7.49
C ASN A 47 -6.13 26.31 7.59
N VAL A 48 -6.54 25.47 6.62
CA VAL A 48 -6.18 24.03 6.65
C VAL A 48 -4.90 23.78 5.83
N LYS A 49 -3.82 23.34 6.49
CA LYS A 49 -2.62 22.81 5.82
C LYS A 49 -2.87 21.37 5.36
N THR A 50 -3.46 21.21 4.18
CA THR A 50 -3.69 19.88 3.59
C THR A 50 -2.40 19.29 3.01
N LYS A 51 -2.12 18.02 3.31
CA LYS A 51 -1.08 17.24 2.64
C LYS A 51 -1.76 16.17 1.78
N PHE A 52 -1.30 16.04 0.54
CA PHE A 52 -1.80 15.05 -0.39
C PHE A 52 -0.82 13.91 -0.50
N TYR A 53 -1.34 12.68 -0.52
CA TYR A 53 -0.55 11.47 -0.66
C TYR A 53 -1.11 10.64 -1.81
N ALA A 54 -0.21 10.08 -2.61
CA ALA A 54 -0.51 9.15 -3.68
C ALA A 54 -0.19 7.73 -3.21
N TRP A 55 -1.13 6.82 -3.38
CA TRP A 55 -0.86 5.38 -3.34
C TRP A 55 -0.54 4.92 -4.75
N THR A 56 0.66 4.38 -4.92
CA THR A 56 1.18 3.93 -6.20
C THR A 56 1.49 2.44 -6.11
N LYS A 57 1.23 1.72 -7.21
CA LYS A 57 1.72 0.35 -7.41
C LYS A 57 2.77 0.39 -8.51
N ASP A 58 3.94 -0.18 -8.24
CA ASP A 58 4.98 -0.35 -9.26
C ASP A 58 4.67 -1.58 -10.12
N GLU A 59 4.21 -1.36 -11.35
CA GLU A 59 3.89 -2.44 -12.29
C GLU A 59 5.13 -3.20 -12.79
N ALA A 60 6.35 -2.66 -12.59
CA ALA A 60 7.57 -3.40 -12.88
C ALA A 60 7.85 -4.50 -11.82
N LEU A 61 7.27 -4.39 -10.63
CA LEU A 61 7.45 -5.32 -9.52
C LEU A 61 6.27 -6.29 -9.44
N VAL A 62 6.28 -7.24 -10.37
CA VAL A 62 5.25 -8.27 -10.49
C VAL A 62 5.29 -9.21 -9.27
N PRO A 63 4.14 -9.54 -8.66
CA PRO A 63 4.10 -10.53 -7.59
C PRO A 63 4.52 -11.93 -8.08
N LEU A 64 5.07 -12.71 -7.17
CA LEU A 64 5.34 -14.12 -7.40
C LEU A 64 4.10 -14.91 -6.96
N ASN A 65 3.23 -15.19 -7.93
CA ASN A 65 1.96 -15.84 -7.67
C ASN A 65 2.14 -17.31 -7.29
N GLY A 66 1.30 -17.81 -6.37
CA GLY A 66 1.39 -19.19 -5.88
C GLY A 66 2.69 -19.48 -5.12
N ARG A 67 3.31 -18.44 -4.55
CA ARG A 67 4.57 -18.51 -3.80
C ARG A 67 4.42 -17.76 -2.49
N ALA A 68 5.12 -18.25 -1.47
CA ALA A 68 5.23 -17.61 -0.18
C ALA A 68 6.65 -17.77 0.34
N LEU A 69 7.18 -16.72 0.98
CA LEU A 69 8.45 -16.80 1.68
C LEU A 69 8.18 -17.34 3.09
N GLN A 70 8.78 -18.47 3.45
CA GLN A 70 8.68 -19.06 4.79
C GLN A 70 9.86 -18.63 5.67
N ASP A 71 9.80 -18.91 6.98
CA ASP A 71 10.87 -18.70 7.96
C ASP A 71 11.39 -17.25 8.16
N HIS A 72 10.85 -16.29 7.41
CA HIS A 72 11.12 -14.85 7.53
C HIS A 72 9.92 -14.04 8.05
N VAL A 73 8.82 -14.70 8.41
CA VAL A 73 7.59 -14.05 8.88
C VAL A 73 7.82 -13.43 10.26
N ILE A 74 7.65 -12.11 10.34
CA ILE A 74 7.79 -11.35 11.60
C ILE A 74 6.43 -10.98 12.22
N LEU A 75 5.39 -10.80 11.42
CA LEU A 75 4.06 -10.41 11.86
C LEU A 75 3.00 -11.01 10.96
N SER A 76 1.84 -11.35 11.53
CA SER A 76 0.70 -11.89 10.79
C SER A 76 -0.58 -11.12 11.11
N TYR A 77 -1.37 -10.82 10.09
CA TYR A 77 -2.66 -10.14 10.22
C TYR A 77 -3.74 -10.89 9.44
N SER A 78 -4.84 -11.23 10.11
CA SER A 78 -5.97 -11.92 9.47
C SER A 78 -7.07 -10.94 9.06
N GLY A 79 -7.95 -11.37 8.14
CA GLY A 79 -9.17 -10.65 7.78
C GLY A 79 -8.97 -9.43 6.88
N LYS A 80 -7.81 -9.30 6.21
CA LYS A 80 -7.61 -8.26 5.20
C LYS A 80 -8.42 -8.57 3.95
N GLN A 81 -9.01 -7.53 3.37
CA GLN A 81 -9.93 -7.67 2.23
C GLN A 81 -9.23 -7.64 0.88
N ASN A 82 -7.99 -7.15 0.83
CA ASN A 82 -7.20 -7.08 -0.39
C ASN A 82 -5.70 -6.91 -0.07
N VAL A 83 -4.87 -7.16 -1.10
CA VAL A 83 -3.41 -7.01 -1.06
C VAL A 83 -2.93 -5.63 -0.61
N GLY A 84 -3.67 -4.57 -0.96
CA GLY A 84 -3.31 -3.20 -0.60
C GLY A 84 -3.33 -2.97 0.91
N GLN A 85 -4.21 -3.66 1.64
CA GLN A 85 -4.22 -3.62 3.10
C GLN A 85 -2.99 -4.29 3.70
N CYS A 86 -2.50 -5.41 3.14
CA CYS A 86 -1.24 -6.04 3.58
C CYS A 86 -0.04 -5.13 3.30
N ALA A 87 0.00 -4.54 2.11
CA ALA A 87 1.04 -3.59 1.73
C ALA A 87 1.07 -2.40 2.71
N LEU A 88 -0.09 -1.88 3.12
CA LEU A 88 -0.17 -0.81 4.11
C LEU A 88 0.41 -1.23 5.46
N GLU A 89 0.13 -2.45 5.93
CA GLU A 89 0.75 -2.94 7.18
C GLU A 89 2.27 -3.10 7.03
N CYS A 90 2.76 -3.62 5.90
CA CYS A 90 4.19 -3.71 5.62
C CYS A 90 4.86 -2.33 5.61
N LEU A 91 4.23 -1.33 4.99
CA LEU A 91 4.78 0.04 4.93
C LEU A 91 4.90 0.70 6.31
N LYS A 92 4.08 0.31 7.29
CA LYS A 92 4.18 0.79 8.69
C LYS A 92 5.32 0.15 9.47
N VAL A 93 5.73 -1.06 9.09
CA VAL A 93 6.76 -1.83 9.79
C VAL A 93 8.10 -1.59 9.11
N GLY A 94 9.00 -0.86 9.78
CA GLY A 94 10.28 -0.45 9.20
C GLY A 94 11.22 -1.59 8.80
N THR A 95 11.04 -2.76 9.41
CA THR A 95 11.81 -3.98 9.11
C THR A 95 11.11 -4.91 8.12
N CYS A 96 9.90 -4.59 7.67
CA CYS A 96 9.25 -5.38 6.63
C CYS A 96 10.02 -5.14 5.33
N GLU A 97 10.29 -6.19 4.55
CA GLU A 97 10.95 -6.13 3.23
C GLU A 97 10.10 -6.80 2.14
N SER A 98 9.18 -7.69 2.54
CA SER A 98 8.19 -8.32 1.66
C SER A 98 6.98 -8.81 2.46
N PHE A 99 5.96 -9.33 1.79
CA PHE A 99 4.83 -9.97 2.47
C PHE A 99 4.21 -11.08 1.61
N ASN A 100 3.62 -12.07 2.27
CA ASN A 100 2.75 -13.06 1.64
C ASN A 100 1.29 -12.64 1.85
N TYR A 101 0.46 -12.79 0.83
CA TYR A 101 -0.99 -12.57 0.91
C TYR A 101 -1.74 -13.85 0.56
N GLU A 102 -2.51 -14.38 1.52
CA GLU A 102 -3.41 -15.51 1.35
C GLU A 102 -4.79 -15.04 0.89
N HIS A 103 -5.14 -15.38 -0.34
CA HIS A 103 -6.38 -14.91 -0.99
C HIS A 103 -7.65 -15.45 -0.34
N THR A 104 -7.59 -16.63 0.27
CA THR A 104 -8.77 -17.32 0.80
C THR A 104 -9.21 -16.75 2.14
N THR A 105 -8.25 -16.42 3.00
CA THR A 105 -8.51 -16.01 4.39
C THR A 105 -8.22 -14.53 4.64
N GLY A 106 -7.59 -13.85 3.69
CA GLY A 106 -7.12 -12.49 3.89
C GLY A 106 -5.98 -12.40 4.90
N LEU A 107 -5.21 -13.48 5.07
CA LEU A 107 -4.03 -13.51 5.94
C LEU A 107 -2.87 -12.80 5.23
N CYS A 108 -2.28 -11.81 5.89
CA CYS A 108 -1.01 -11.21 5.53
C CYS A 108 0.08 -11.76 6.44
N GLU A 109 1.19 -12.16 5.87
CA GLU A 109 2.42 -12.48 6.62
C GLU A 109 3.48 -11.49 6.18
N LEU A 110 3.90 -10.60 7.08
CA LEU A 110 4.97 -9.65 6.81
C LEU A 110 6.31 -10.33 7.05
N ASN A 111 7.23 -10.16 6.11
CA ASN A 111 8.55 -10.77 6.17
C ASN A 111 9.63 -9.70 6.38
N ASN A 112 10.68 -10.03 7.14
CA ASN A 112 11.86 -9.18 7.29
C ASN A 112 12.93 -9.38 6.20
N SER A 113 12.63 -10.20 5.21
CA SER A 113 13.52 -10.46 4.08
C SER A 113 12.76 -10.51 2.77
N SER A 114 13.48 -10.70 1.66
CA SER A 114 12.95 -10.94 0.33
C SER A 114 13.43 -12.28 -0.21
N HIS A 115 12.98 -12.68 -1.41
CA HIS A 115 13.49 -13.89 -2.07
C HIS A 115 14.95 -13.78 -2.52
N VAL A 116 15.50 -12.56 -2.65
CA VAL A 116 16.89 -12.35 -3.08
C VAL A 116 17.83 -12.80 -1.97
N GLY A 117 18.63 -13.85 -2.21
CA GLY A 117 19.49 -14.47 -1.21
C GLY A 117 18.79 -15.46 -0.27
N HIS A 118 17.51 -15.74 -0.52
CA HIS A 118 16.66 -16.68 0.22
C HIS A 118 15.75 -17.48 -0.72
N GLU A 119 16.30 -17.88 -1.87
CA GLU A 119 15.53 -18.51 -2.94
C GLU A 119 14.91 -19.85 -2.49
N ASP A 120 15.61 -20.59 -1.63
CA ASP A 120 15.15 -21.87 -1.07
C ASP A 120 13.97 -21.73 -0.11
N ASP A 121 13.83 -20.54 0.52
CA ASP A 121 12.73 -20.24 1.43
C ASP A 121 11.46 -19.79 0.68
N LEU A 122 11.55 -19.57 -0.63
CA LEU A 122 10.42 -19.21 -1.49
C LEU A 122 9.69 -20.45 -2.01
N ILE A 123 8.81 -20.98 -1.17
CA ILE A 123 8.10 -22.24 -1.43
C ILE A 123 6.84 -22.05 -2.28
N ALA A 124 6.42 -23.14 -2.94
CA ALA A 124 5.14 -23.19 -3.65
C ALA A 124 3.98 -23.23 -2.65
N TYR A 125 3.02 -22.32 -2.82
CA TYR A 125 1.83 -22.23 -1.98
C TYR A 125 0.67 -21.68 -2.80
N SER A 126 -0.22 -22.56 -3.28
CA SER A 126 -1.20 -22.22 -4.34
C SER A 126 -2.19 -21.12 -3.99
N SER A 127 -2.41 -20.84 -2.70
CA SER A 127 -3.37 -19.85 -2.23
C SER A 127 -2.72 -18.57 -1.70
N LYS A 128 -1.38 -18.48 -1.76
CA LYS A 128 -0.61 -17.29 -1.38
C LYS A 128 0.15 -16.72 -2.56
N ASP A 129 0.28 -15.40 -2.57
CA ASP A 129 1.18 -14.69 -3.46
C ASP A 129 2.19 -13.88 -2.64
N PHE A 130 3.42 -13.82 -3.13
CA PHE A 130 4.51 -13.07 -2.55
C PHE A 130 4.65 -11.70 -3.23
N TYR A 131 4.82 -10.65 -2.43
CA TYR A 131 4.99 -9.27 -2.87
C TYR A 131 6.20 -8.64 -2.21
N LEU A 132 6.99 -7.88 -2.98
CA LEU A 132 8.04 -7.04 -2.41
C LEU A 132 7.40 -5.81 -1.73
N ARG A 133 8.05 -5.29 -0.68
CA ARG A 133 7.57 -4.09 0.01
C ARG A 133 7.40 -2.91 -0.94
N ASN A 134 8.35 -2.72 -1.85
CA ASN A 134 8.38 -1.61 -2.79
C ASN A 134 7.42 -1.77 -3.98
N THR A 135 6.66 -2.88 -4.07
CA THR A 135 5.56 -2.99 -5.03
C THR A 135 4.50 -1.91 -4.79
N PHE A 136 4.38 -1.39 -3.57
CA PHE A 136 3.46 -0.30 -3.23
C PHE A 136 4.18 0.84 -2.50
N SER A 137 3.76 2.08 -2.75
CA SER A 137 4.32 3.26 -2.08
C SER A 137 3.24 4.27 -1.70
N ILE A 138 3.54 5.08 -0.67
CA ILE A 138 2.76 6.26 -0.27
C ILE A 138 3.64 7.47 -0.47
N ASP A 139 3.43 8.20 -1.57
CA ASP A 139 4.26 9.32 -1.96
C ASP A 139 3.58 10.65 -1.64
N LYS A 140 4.32 11.57 -1.01
CA LYS A 140 3.80 12.91 -0.76
C LYS A 140 3.74 13.68 -2.08
N VAL A 141 2.54 14.11 -2.45
CA VAL A 141 2.32 14.92 -3.65
C VAL A 141 2.52 16.40 -3.30
N ARG A 142 3.40 17.07 -4.05
CA ARG A 142 3.49 18.54 -4.04
C ARG A 142 2.59 19.08 -5.16
N LEU A 143 1.66 19.94 -4.76
CA LEU A 143 0.79 20.70 -5.66
C LEU A 143 1.38 22.06 -5.97
#